data_AF-A0A845Y5A9-F1
#
_entry.id   AF-A0A845Y5A9-F1
#
_cell.length_a   1.000
_cell.length_b   1.000
_cell.length_c   1.000
_cell.angle_alpha   90.00
_cell.angle_beta   90.00
_cell.angle_gamma   90.00
#
_symmetry.space_group_name_H-M   'P 1'
#
loop_
_entity.id
_entity.type
_entity.pdbx_description
1 polymer ?
#
loop_
_entity_poly.entity_id
_entity_poly.type
_entity_poly.pdbx_seq_one_letter_code
_entity_poly.pdbx_strand_id
1 'polypeptide(L)'
;MTASKYEEVVAAYRQLTEAGETPSQDKIKAIILERTGVKMSNTTVSKHLRTLRASDPDEFLKGTQSEDNEPIPADHQPLMQKVYHSIKRATELTYSNDKMEKLEADIEVLQERLADAKATKQRLEGMEAVHNQLLDRLQNLMRENERLSQGISPEQAPLVEQLEGQVKEATGKNETLMQKAASLEKQLSEAQDELAILTNRNEELDETRLEQQSTIHNLKIQSGKVEELERQVQEKDQTIEKLTQMIGANNDQMTSIAGEVYYISPDVAQALESERQQHQAEIEQLKNHTTKVRA
;
A
#
# COMPACT_ATOMS: atom_id res chain seq x y z
N MET A 1 21.41 24.35 14.24
CA MET A 1 19.96 24.10 14.27
C MET A 1 19.72 22.83 13.49
N THR A 2 19.25 21.76 14.11
CA THR A 2 18.94 20.50 13.43
C THR A 2 17.69 20.69 12.58
N ALA A 3 17.82 20.48 11.27
CA ALA A 3 16.67 20.53 10.36
C ALA A 3 15.61 19.51 10.80
N SER A 4 14.34 19.83 10.56
CA SER A 4 13.26 18.89 10.87
C SER A 4 13.39 17.64 9.99
N LYS A 5 13.01 16.46 10.50
CA LYS A 5 12.97 15.21 9.71
C LYS A 5 12.15 15.34 8.43
N TYR A 6 11.15 16.23 8.44
CA TYR A 6 10.38 16.58 7.24
C TYR A 6 11.25 17.32 6.21
N GLU A 7 11.98 18.34 6.63
CA GLU A 7 12.85 19.15 5.77
C GLU A 7 13.98 18.32 5.16
N GLU A 8 14.53 17.36 5.91
CA GLU A 8 15.55 16.43 5.42
C GLU A 8 15.02 15.54 4.30
N VAL A 9 13.80 15.02 4.45
CA VAL A 9 13.12 14.21 3.42
C VAL A 9 12.80 15.04 2.19
N VAL A 10 12.30 16.27 2.36
CA VAL A 10 11.98 17.17 1.25
C VAL A 10 13.25 17.60 0.50
N ALA A 11 14.32 17.92 1.22
CA ALA A 11 15.59 18.32 0.62
C ALA A 11 16.23 17.17 -0.19
N ALA A 12 16.22 15.95 0.34
CA ALA A 12 16.70 14.77 -0.38
C ALA A 12 15.83 14.42 -1.60
N TYR A 13 14.50 14.59 -1.49
CA TYR A 13 13.58 14.41 -2.61
C TYR A 13 13.83 15.43 -3.74
N ARG A 14 13.99 16.71 -3.40
CA ARG A 14 14.30 17.77 -4.38
C ARG A 14 15.65 17.54 -5.04
N GLN A 15 16.67 17.16 -4.28
CA GLN A 15 18.00 16.88 -4.82
C GLN A 15 17.97 15.77 -5.89
N LEU A 16 17.21 14.69 -5.66
CA LEU A 16 17.03 13.63 -6.67
C LEU A 16 16.28 14.14 -7.90
N THR A 17 15.25 14.96 -7.69
CA THR A 17 14.42 15.50 -8.77
C THR A 17 15.20 16.49 -9.64
N GLU A 18 16.00 17.37 -9.04
CA GLU A 18 16.90 18.32 -9.71
C GLU A 18 18.03 17.59 -10.47
N ALA A 19 18.46 16.43 -9.99
CA ALA A 19 19.42 15.56 -10.67
C ALA A 19 18.78 14.73 -11.81
N GLY A 20 17.48 14.83 -12.05
CA GLY A 20 16.75 14.03 -13.05
C GLY A 20 16.58 12.56 -12.67
N GLU A 21 16.83 12.20 -11.40
CA GLU A 21 16.69 10.83 -10.91
C GLU A 21 15.30 10.58 -10.33
N THR A 22 14.78 9.35 -10.52
CA THR A 22 13.50 8.95 -9.92
C THR A 22 13.64 8.83 -8.40
N PRO A 23 12.90 9.61 -7.59
CA PRO A 23 13.04 9.59 -6.14
C PRO A 23 12.47 8.30 -5.55
N SER A 24 13.35 7.42 -5.06
CA SER A 24 12.96 6.21 -4.32
C SER A 24 13.25 6.34 -2.83
N GLN A 25 12.53 5.58 -1.99
CA GLN A 25 12.73 5.63 -0.54
C GLN A 25 14.15 5.23 -0.14
N ASP A 26 14.76 4.29 -0.85
CA ASP A 26 16.14 3.85 -0.58
C ASP A 26 17.16 4.92 -0.95
N LYS A 27 16.97 5.61 -2.07
CA LYS A 27 17.82 6.74 -2.49
C LYS A 27 17.70 7.93 -1.53
N ILE A 28 16.48 8.24 -1.11
CA ILE A 28 16.21 9.32 -0.14
C ILE A 28 16.88 9.01 1.21
N LYS A 29 16.77 7.78 1.71
CA LYS A 29 17.47 7.35 2.93
C LYS A 29 18.99 7.43 2.78
N ALA A 30 19.54 7.06 1.62
CA ALA A 30 20.98 7.13 1.38
C ALA A 30 21.49 8.57 1.46
N ILE A 31 20.81 9.51 0.79
CA ILE A 31 21.15 10.95 0.82
C ILE A 31 21.02 11.54 2.22
N ILE A 32 19.97 11.18 2.96
CA ILE A 32 19.77 11.64 4.34
C ILE A 32 20.88 11.10 5.24
N LEU A 33 21.19 9.81 5.14
CA LEU A 33 22.25 9.17 5.92
C LEU A 33 23.61 9.82 5.63
N GLU A 34 23.88 10.13 4.37
CA GLU A 34 25.11 10.80 3.93
C GLU A 34 25.20 12.25 4.44
N ARG A 35 24.10 13.01 4.42
CA ARG A 35 24.07 14.42 4.88
C ARG A 35 24.06 14.59 6.40
N THR A 36 23.41 13.68 7.12
CA THR A 36 23.07 13.89 8.54
C THR A 36 23.70 12.85 9.47
N GLY A 37 24.18 11.73 8.94
CA GLY A 37 24.62 10.57 9.73
C GLY A 37 23.48 9.81 10.40
N VAL A 38 22.21 10.20 10.20
CA VAL A 38 21.06 9.60 10.87
C VAL A 38 20.36 8.60 9.95
N LYS A 39 20.19 7.36 10.43
CA LYS A 39 19.44 6.33 9.72
C LYS A 39 17.94 6.58 9.89
N MET A 40 17.24 6.83 8.78
CA MET A 40 15.81 7.10 8.78
C MET A 40 15.00 5.86 8.38
N SER A 41 13.86 5.62 9.05
CA SER A 41 13.02 4.45 8.76
C SER A 41 12.18 4.65 7.49
N ASN A 42 11.84 3.55 6.80
CA ASN A 42 10.94 3.58 5.63
C ASN A 42 9.58 4.19 5.97
N THR A 43 9.07 3.92 7.18
CA THR A 43 7.80 4.46 7.67
C THR A 43 7.85 5.98 7.81
N THR A 44 8.96 6.51 8.34
CA THR A 44 9.18 7.96 8.49
C THR A 44 9.30 8.66 7.15
N VAL A 45 10.11 8.11 6.23
CA VAL A 45 10.27 8.66 4.86
C VAL A 45 8.93 8.60 4.11
N SER A 46 8.21 7.49 4.19
CA SER A 46 6.88 7.34 3.58
C SER A 46 5.88 8.37 4.10
N LYS A 47 5.84 8.59 5.42
CA LYS A 47 4.94 9.55 6.04
C LYS A 47 5.19 10.97 5.52
N HIS A 48 6.44 11.41 5.50
CA HIS A 48 6.79 12.76 5.06
C HIS A 48 6.67 12.95 3.54
N LEU A 49 6.91 11.91 2.73
CA LEU A 49 6.62 11.95 1.29
C LEU A 49 5.12 12.02 0.99
N ARG A 50 4.27 11.35 1.78
CA ARG A 50 2.81 11.53 1.67
C ARG A 50 2.41 12.95 2.02
N THR A 51 3.00 13.54 3.07
CA THR A 51 2.76 14.93 3.44
C THR A 51 3.18 15.87 2.30
N LEU A 52 4.37 15.68 1.72
CA LEU A 52 4.87 16.48 0.59
C LEU A 52 3.94 16.39 -0.63
N ARG A 53 3.54 15.17 -1.01
CA ARG A 53 2.60 14.94 -2.13
C ARG A 53 1.20 15.47 -1.89
N ALA A 54 0.78 15.56 -0.63
CA ALA A 54 -0.50 16.15 -0.25
C ALA A 54 -0.44 17.69 -0.18
N SER A 55 0.74 18.26 0.06
CA SER A 55 0.94 19.70 0.22
C SER A 55 1.23 20.45 -1.08
N ASP A 56 1.49 19.77 -2.20
CA ASP A 56 1.77 20.43 -3.49
C ASP A 56 1.04 19.74 -4.68
N PRO A 57 -0.27 20.01 -4.87
CA PRO A 57 -1.04 19.51 -6.01
C PRO A 57 -0.63 20.14 -7.35
N ASP A 58 0.14 21.24 -7.35
CA ASP A 58 0.47 22.03 -8.54
C ASP A 58 1.80 21.64 -9.21
N GLU A 59 2.68 20.89 -8.53
CA GLU A 59 3.99 20.51 -9.09
C GLU A 59 3.89 19.45 -10.21
N PHE A 60 2.85 18.61 -10.22
CA PHE A 60 2.66 17.61 -11.28
C PHE A 60 2.31 18.26 -12.64
N LEU A 61 1.72 19.46 -12.63
CA LEU A 61 1.38 20.21 -13.85
C LEU A 61 2.55 21.06 -14.39
N LYS A 62 3.65 21.20 -13.64
CA LYS A 62 4.82 21.98 -14.10
C LYS A 62 5.76 21.19 -15.02
N GLY A 63 5.63 19.86 -15.08
CA GLY A 63 6.50 18.98 -15.86
C GLY A 63 6.27 18.97 -17.37
N THR A 64 5.29 19.72 -17.90
CA THR A 64 5.00 19.77 -19.35
C THR A 64 5.41 21.10 -20.00
N GLN A 65 6.27 21.91 -19.37
CA GLN A 65 6.85 23.08 -20.04
C GLN A 65 7.97 22.67 -21.00
N SER A 66 7.57 22.08 -22.14
CA SER A 66 8.34 22.21 -23.37
C SER A 66 8.43 23.70 -23.74
N GLU A 67 9.60 24.15 -24.21
CA GLU A 67 9.89 25.55 -24.58
C GLU A 67 8.97 26.08 -25.70
N ASP A 68 8.25 25.20 -26.38
CA ASP A 68 7.17 25.49 -27.33
C ASP A 68 5.82 25.12 -26.71
N ASN A 69 5.22 25.99 -25.89
CA ASN A 69 3.90 25.73 -25.29
C ASN A 69 2.90 26.81 -25.69
N GLU A 70 2.10 26.51 -26.72
CA GLU A 70 0.76 27.05 -26.75
C GLU A 70 0.02 26.51 -25.50
N PRO A 71 -0.64 27.38 -24.72
CA PRO A 71 -1.42 26.94 -23.58
C PRO A 71 -2.46 25.93 -24.07
N ILE A 72 -2.52 24.76 -23.41
CA ILE A 72 -3.55 23.74 -23.67
C ILE A 72 -4.90 24.47 -23.72
N PRO A 73 -5.62 24.46 -24.86
CA PRO A 73 -6.83 25.25 -24.99
C PRO A 73 -7.81 24.85 -23.89
N ALA A 74 -8.50 25.83 -23.30
CA ALA A 74 -9.34 25.64 -22.11
C ALA A 74 -10.31 24.46 -22.26
N ASP A 75 -10.84 24.29 -23.47
CA ASP A 75 -11.75 23.25 -23.94
C ASP A 75 -11.21 21.82 -23.73
N HIS A 76 -9.89 21.65 -23.65
CA HIS A 76 -9.22 20.37 -23.46
C HIS A 76 -8.81 20.12 -22.00
N GLN A 77 -8.88 21.13 -21.11
CA GLN A 77 -8.55 20.96 -19.70
C GLN A 77 -9.44 19.95 -18.97
N PRO A 78 -10.77 19.90 -19.19
CA PRO A 78 -11.62 18.90 -18.55
C PRO A 78 -11.26 17.47 -18.97
N LEU A 79 -10.90 17.28 -20.24
CA LEU A 79 -10.46 16.00 -20.76
C LEU A 79 -9.12 15.60 -20.16
N MET A 80 -8.16 16.54 -20.09
CA MET A 80 -6.86 16.32 -19.46
C MET A 80 -6.98 16.02 -17.96
N GLN A 81 -7.89 16.69 -17.25
CA GLN A 81 -8.19 16.38 -15.85
C GLN A 81 -8.77 14.97 -15.71
N LYS A 82 -9.72 14.56 -16.58
CA LYS A 82 -10.24 13.20 -16.58
C LYS A 82 -9.14 12.18 -16.84
N VAL A 83 -8.35 12.36 -17.90
CA VAL A 83 -7.22 11.48 -18.24
C VAL A 83 -6.21 11.39 -17.09
N TYR A 84 -5.88 12.52 -16.45
CA TYR A 84 -5.02 12.54 -15.27
C TYR A 84 -5.60 11.75 -14.10
N HIS A 85 -6.89 11.92 -13.79
CA HIS A 85 -7.53 11.17 -12.70
C HIS A 85 -7.62 9.68 -13.01
N SER A 86 -7.85 9.30 -14.28
CA SER A 86 -7.87 7.92 -14.74
C SER A 86 -6.49 7.27 -14.64
N ILE A 87 -5.44 7.95 -15.11
CA ILE A 87 -4.05 7.49 -15.00
C ILE A 87 -3.63 7.40 -13.53
N LYS A 88 -4.01 8.39 -12.71
CA LYS A 88 -3.74 8.39 -11.27
C LYS A 88 -4.41 7.20 -10.58
N ARG A 89 -5.69 6.93 -10.86
CA ARG A 89 -6.39 5.75 -10.34
C ARG A 89 -5.73 4.46 -10.80
N ALA A 90 -5.41 4.32 -12.09
CA ALA A 90 -4.81 3.12 -12.64
C ALA A 90 -3.43 2.85 -11.98
N THR A 91 -2.61 3.89 -11.83
CA THR A 91 -1.30 3.79 -11.17
C THR A 91 -1.41 3.47 -9.69
N GLU A 92 -2.35 4.08 -8.96
CA GLU A 92 -2.69 3.73 -7.58
C GLU A 92 -3.13 2.27 -7.45
N LEU A 93 -3.89 1.75 -8.41
CA LEU A 93 -4.37 0.36 -8.43
C LEU A 93 -3.22 -0.63 -8.65
N THR A 94 -2.33 -0.38 -9.61
CA THR A 94 -1.11 -1.20 -9.81
C THR A 94 -0.21 -1.17 -8.58
N TYR A 95 0.00 0.00 -7.96
CA TYR A 95 0.79 0.10 -6.74
C TYR A 95 0.14 -0.66 -5.56
N SER A 96 -1.19 -0.66 -5.49
CA SER A 96 -1.93 -1.43 -4.49
C SER A 96 -1.80 -2.93 -4.72
N ASN A 97 -1.85 -3.39 -5.98
CA ASN A 97 -1.70 -4.80 -6.32
C ASN A 97 -0.29 -5.32 -6.02
N ASP A 98 0.76 -4.59 -6.42
CA ASP A 98 2.16 -4.95 -6.10
C ASP A 98 2.39 -5.05 -4.58
N LYS A 99 1.68 -4.23 -3.82
CA LYS A 99 1.75 -4.25 -2.35
C LYS A 99 0.98 -5.42 -1.75
N MET A 100 -0.16 -5.81 -2.34
CA MET A 100 -0.89 -7.02 -1.95
C MET A 100 -0.06 -8.27 -2.22
N GLU A 101 0.55 -8.40 -3.40
CA GLU A 101 1.40 -9.56 -3.71
C GLU A 101 2.57 -9.70 -2.72
N LYS A 102 3.21 -8.58 -2.36
CA LYS A 102 4.26 -8.58 -1.33
C LYS A 102 3.74 -8.99 0.04
N LEU A 103 2.55 -8.54 0.43
CA LEU A 103 1.92 -8.92 1.69
C LEU A 103 1.51 -10.39 1.70
N GLU A 104 1.03 -10.94 0.59
CA GLU A 104 0.70 -12.36 0.46
C GLU A 104 1.95 -13.24 0.59
N ALA A 105 3.05 -12.84 -0.07
CA ALA A 105 4.34 -13.52 0.09
C ALA A 105 4.87 -13.47 1.53
N ASP A 106 4.75 -12.31 2.20
CA ASP A 106 5.15 -12.18 3.61
C ASP A 106 4.27 -13.03 4.54
N ILE A 107 2.96 -13.15 4.28
CA ILE A 107 2.06 -14.03 5.03
C ILE A 107 2.48 -15.48 4.89
N GLU A 108 2.82 -15.92 3.68
CA GLU A 108 3.25 -17.30 3.41
C GLU A 108 4.52 -17.65 4.19
N VAL A 109 5.52 -16.76 4.18
CA VAL A 109 6.76 -16.90 4.96
C VAL A 109 6.50 -16.91 6.46
N LEU A 110 5.59 -16.07 6.96
CA LEU A 110 5.24 -16.04 8.38
C LEU A 110 4.50 -17.30 8.83
N GLN A 111 3.65 -17.87 7.97
CA GLN A 111 2.97 -19.14 8.25
C GLN A 111 3.95 -20.30 8.33
N GLU A 112 4.95 -20.34 7.44
CA GLU A 112 6.02 -21.35 7.49
C GLU A 112 6.83 -21.24 8.79
N ARG A 113 7.25 -20.03 9.17
CA ARG A 113 7.94 -19.79 10.45
C ARG A 113 7.12 -20.17 11.67
N LEU A 114 5.80 -19.94 11.63
CA LEU A 114 4.89 -20.35 12.72
C LEU A 114 4.85 -21.87 12.87
N ALA A 115 4.84 -22.61 11.74
CA ALA A 115 4.87 -24.06 11.76
C ALA A 115 6.17 -24.59 12.38
N ASP A 116 7.32 -24.00 12.00
CA ASP A 116 8.63 -24.35 12.56
C ASP A 116 8.72 -24.04 14.07
N ALA A 117 8.21 -22.90 14.51
CA ALA A 117 8.16 -22.55 15.93
C ALA A 117 7.30 -23.54 16.74
N LYS A 118 6.14 -23.95 16.21
CA LYS A 118 5.29 -24.99 16.84
C LYS A 118 5.99 -26.34 16.93
N ALA A 119 6.69 -26.75 15.88
CA ALA A 119 7.45 -28.00 15.87
C ALA A 119 8.58 -27.97 16.90
N THR A 120 9.26 -26.83 17.03
CA THR A 120 10.33 -26.63 18.03
C THR A 120 9.78 -26.69 19.45
N LYS A 121 8.62 -26.07 19.71
CA LYS A 121 7.93 -26.14 21.00
C LYS A 121 7.62 -27.58 21.42
N GLN A 122 7.01 -28.38 20.53
CA GLN A 122 6.72 -29.79 20.82
C GLN A 122 8.00 -30.59 21.17
N ARG A 123 9.12 -30.28 20.51
CA ARG A 123 10.40 -30.91 20.81
C ARG A 123 10.90 -30.60 22.22
N LEU A 124 10.73 -29.35 22.66
CA LEU A 124 11.12 -28.93 24.01
C LEU A 124 10.26 -29.58 25.09
N GLU A 125 8.93 -29.64 24.89
CA GLU A 125 8.02 -30.35 25.79
C GLU A 125 8.40 -31.84 25.92
N GLY A 126 8.81 -32.48 24.83
CA GLY A 126 9.33 -33.85 24.86
C GLY A 126 10.63 -34.01 25.66
N MET A 127 11.53 -33.00 25.61
CA MET A 127 12.77 -33.03 26.39
C MET A 127 12.54 -32.83 27.89
N GLU A 128 11.55 -32.03 28.28
CA GLU A 128 11.18 -31.83 29.68
C GLU A 128 10.67 -33.13 30.32
N ALA A 129 9.87 -33.91 29.58
CA ALA A 129 9.44 -35.24 30.02
C ALA A 129 10.61 -36.20 30.28
N VAL A 130 11.63 -36.18 29.40
CA VAL A 130 12.85 -36.99 29.58
C VAL A 130 13.68 -36.51 30.77
N HIS A 131 13.75 -35.20 31.01
CA HIS A 131 14.44 -34.64 32.16
C HIS A 131 13.83 -35.12 33.49
N ASN A 132 12.50 -35.09 33.58
CA ASN A 132 11.78 -35.56 34.77
C ASN A 132 12.02 -37.06 35.05
N GLN A 133 12.06 -37.89 34.00
CA GLN A 133 12.40 -39.31 34.16
C GLN A 133 13.83 -39.54 34.66
N LEU A 134 14.79 -38.70 34.24
CA LEU A 134 16.17 -38.79 34.72
C LEU A 134 16.28 -38.40 36.19
N LEU A 135 15.56 -37.37 36.64
CA LEU A 135 15.52 -36.96 38.05
C LEU A 135 14.99 -38.08 38.96
N ASP A 136 13.89 -38.73 38.57
CA ASP A 136 13.33 -39.86 39.31
C ASP A 136 14.34 -41.02 39.42
N ARG A 137 15.04 -41.32 38.33
CA ARG A 137 16.06 -42.37 38.33
C ARG A 137 17.25 -42.04 39.24
N LEU A 138 17.63 -40.76 39.30
CA LEU A 138 18.72 -40.27 40.15
C LEU A 138 18.36 -40.37 41.64
N GLN A 139 17.13 -39.99 42.02
CA GLN A 139 16.64 -40.16 43.39
C GLN A 139 16.61 -41.62 43.83
N ASN A 140 16.23 -42.53 42.94
CA ASN A 140 16.23 -43.97 43.24
C ASN A 140 17.65 -44.50 43.47
N LEU A 141 18.62 -44.11 42.63
CA LEU A 141 20.03 -44.48 42.79
C LEU A 141 20.63 -43.94 44.10
N MET A 142 20.27 -42.71 44.49
CA MET A 142 20.72 -42.13 45.76
C MET A 142 20.25 -42.95 46.97
N ARG A 143 18.97 -43.37 47.00
CA ARG A 143 18.44 -44.22 48.07
C ARG A 143 19.11 -45.59 48.13
N GLU A 144 19.44 -46.15 46.97
CA GLU A 144 20.14 -47.43 46.89
C GLU A 144 21.59 -47.32 47.43
N ASN A 145 22.25 -46.20 47.15
CA ASN A 145 23.58 -45.89 47.66
C ASN A 145 23.58 -45.69 49.19
N GLU A 146 22.60 -44.96 49.75
CA GLU A 146 22.39 -44.85 51.20
C GLU A 146 22.16 -46.19 51.89
N ARG A 147 21.50 -47.14 51.22
CA ARG A 147 21.27 -48.47 51.76
C ARG A 147 22.55 -49.32 51.76
N LEU A 148 23.38 -49.17 50.74
CA LEU A 148 24.66 -49.89 50.62
C LEU A 148 25.72 -49.33 51.59
N SER A 149 25.64 -48.05 51.95
CA SER A 149 26.61 -47.39 52.84
C SER A 149 26.45 -47.74 54.34
N GLN A 150 25.34 -48.37 54.75
CA GLN A 150 25.09 -48.74 56.15
C GLN A 150 25.76 -50.05 56.63
N GLY A 151 26.61 -50.68 55.82
CA GLY A 151 27.33 -51.90 56.23
C GLY A 151 28.71 -52.02 55.59
N ILE A 152 29.72 -51.30 56.13
CA ILE A 152 31.07 -51.29 55.55
C ILE A 152 32.13 -51.92 56.46
N SER A 153 32.57 -53.11 56.04
CA SER A 153 33.79 -53.83 56.43
C SER A 153 34.95 -53.41 55.50
N PRO A 154 36.24 -53.49 55.92
CA PRO A 154 37.41 -53.07 55.13
C PRO A 154 37.58 -53.68 53.72
N GLU A 155 36.82 -54.71 53.34
CA GLU A 155 36.77 -55.26 51.97
C GLU A 155 36.05 -54.35 50.96
N GLN A 156 35.34 -53.30 51.41
CA GLN A 156 34.50 -52.45 50.55
C GLN A 156 35.11 -51.09 50.19
N ALA A 157 36.33 -50.77 50.63
CA ALA A 157 37.04 -49.54 50.26
C ALA A 157 37.08 -49.24 48.74
N PRO A 158 37.37 -50.21 47.84
CA PRO A 158 37.34 -49.95 46.40
C PRO A 158 35.93 -49.70 45.85
N LEU A 159 34.90 -50.26 46.49
CA LEU A 159 33.51 -49.99 46.12
C LEU A 159 33.09 -48.56 46.50
N VAL A 160 33.54 -48.08 47.67
CA VAL A 160 33.31 -46.68 48.10
C VAL A 160 33.98 -45.70 47.15
N GLU A 161 35.24 -45.94 46.77
CA GLU A 161 35.96 -45.09 45.81
C GLU A 161 35.29 -45.07 44.42
N GLN A 162 34.80 -46.23 43.96
CA GLN A 162 34.02 -46.32 42.73
C GLN A 162 32.69 -45.54 42.81
N LEU A 163 31.97 -45.65 43.93
CA LEU A 163 30.72 -44.93 44.17
C LEU A 163 30.96 -43.42 44.27
N GLU A 164 32.03 -42.97 44.90
CA GLU A 164 32.41 -41.54 44.95
C GLU A 164 32.73 -40.98 43.56
N GLY A 165 33.41 -41.77 42.71
CA GLY A 165 33.64 -41.43 41.30
C GLY A 165 32.33 -41.29 40.52
N GLN A 166 31.41 -42.24 40.70
CA GLN A 166 30.08 -42.19 40.07
C GLN A 166 29.25 -40.99 40.56
N VAL A 167 29.30 -40.67 41.86
CA VAL A 167 28.63 -39.50 42.42
C VAL A 167 29.20 -38.21 41.84
N LYS A 168 30.52 -38.06 41.74
CA LYS A 168 31.15 -36.90 41.09
C LYS A 168 30.74 -36.76 39.63
N GLU A 169 30.75 -37.86 38.87
CA GLU A 169 30.33 -37.85 37.47
C GLU A 169 28.84 -37.49 37.33
N ALA A 170 27.97 -38.05 38.18
CA ALA A 170 26.55 -37.75 38.21
C ALA A 170 26.29 -36.28 38.55
N THR A 171 26.99 -35.73 39.54
CA THR A 171 26.90 -34.30 39.92
C THR A 171 27.33 -33.39 38.76
N GLY A 172 28.44 -33.69 38.09
CA GLY A 172 28.90 -32.90 36.93
C GLY A 172 27.92 -32.95 35.74
N LYS A 173 27.33 -34.13 35.48
CA LYS A 173 26.24 -34.24 34.49
C LYS A 173 25.02 -33.42 34.89
N ASN A 174 24.67 -33.41 36.18
CA ASN A 174 23.52 -32.66 36.69
C ASN A 174 23.73 -31.14 36.55
N GLU A 175 24.91 -30.62 36.89
CA GLU A 175 25.25 -29.21 36.69
C GLU A 175 25.15 -28.79 35.22
N THR A 176 25.65 -29.65 34.31
CA THR A 176 25.54 -29.41 32.86
C THR A 176 24.08 -29.39 32.39
N LEU A 177 23.25 -30.31 32.90
CA LEU A 177 21.83 -30.35 32.60
C LEU A 177 21.09 -29.12 33.14
N MET A 178 21.42 -28.66 34.35
CA MET A 178 20.83 -27.44 34.91
C MET A 178 21.17 -26.20 34.08
N GLN A 179 22.42 -26.06 33.63
CA GLN A 179 22.81 -24.95 32.74
C GLN A 179 22.05 -25.01 31.42
N LYS A 180 21.87 -26.21 30.86
CA LYS A 180 21.10 -26.41 29.64
C LYS A 180 19.62 -26.07 29.83
N ALA A 181 19.02 -26.47 30.96
CA ALA A 181 17.65 -26.14 31.30
C ALA A 181 17.44 -24.61 31.40
N ALA A 182 18.32 -23.90 32.12
CA ALA A 182 18.26 -22.44 32.21
C ALA A 182 18.41 -21.75 30.85
N SER A 183 19.29 -22.27 29.99
CA SER A 183 19.43 -21.75 28.61
C SER A 183 18.17 -21.99 27.78
N LEU A 184 17.49 -23.13 27.94
CA LEU A 184 16.27 -23.45 27.21
C LEU A 184 15.08 -22.63 27.73
N GLU A 185 14.97 -22.40 29.04
CA GLU A 185 13.97 -21.52 29.63
C GLU A 185 14.10 -20.09 29.09
N LYS A 186 15.35 -19.60 28.95
CA LYS A 186 15.60 -18.29 28.34
C LYS A 186 15.13 -18.24 26.89
N GLN A 187 15.48 -19.25 26.08
CA GLN A 187 15.03 -19.33 24.68
C GLN A 187 13.51 -19.43 24.57
N LEU A 188 12.86 -20.15 25.48
CA LEU A 188 11.40 -20.24 25.54
C LEU A 188 10.77 -18.87 25.82
N SER A 189 11.31 -18.11 26.78
CA SER A 189 10.85 -16.75 27.06
C SER A 189 11.01 -15.84 25.84
N GLU A 190 12.18 -15.86 25.18
CA GLU A 190 12.45 -15.04 23.99
C GLU A 190 11.47 -15.40 22.85
N ALA A 191 11.19 -16.70 22.64
CA ALA A 191 10.25 -17.16 21.64
C ALA A 191 8.79 -16.77 21.96
N GLN A 192 8.40 -16.74 23.24
CA GLN A 192 7.07 -16.29 23.66
C GLN A 192 6.88 -14.79 23.41
N ASP A 193 7.90 -13.98 23.68
CA ASP A 193 7.88 -12.54 23.40
C ASP A 193 7.76 -12.28 21.89
N GLU A 194 8.52 -13.00 21.08
CA GLU A 194 8.43 -12.88 19.62
C GLU A 194 7.05 -13.31 19.09
N LEU A 195 6.46 -14.37 19.64
CA LEU A 195 5.10 -14.81 19.31
C LEU A 195 4.06 -13.71 19.60
N ALA A 196 4.17 -13.04 20.74
CA ALA A 196 3.25 -11.96 21.10
C ALA A 196 3.36 -10.77 20.13
N ILE A 197 4.60 -10.40 19.74
CA ILE A 197 4.84 -9.34 18.76
C ILE A 197 4.25 -9.70 17.41
N LEU A 198 4.48 -10.93 16.93
CA LEU A 198 3.94 -11.39 15.65
C LEU A 198 2.42 -11.48 15.65
N THR A 199 1.81 -11.89 16.77
CA THR A 199 0.35 -11.95 16.92
C THR A 199 -0.26 -10.56 16.80
N ASN A 200 0.24 -9.58 17.57
CA ASN A 200 -0.22 -8.19 17.48
C ASN A 200 -0.05 -7.63 16.06
N ARG A 201 1.08 -7.93 15.42
CA ARG A 201 1.33 -7.46 14.05
C ARG A 201 0.35 -8.05 13.04
N ASN A 202 -0.07 -9.30 13.24
CA ASN A 202 -1.03 -9.97 12.38
C ASN A 202 -2.43 -9.35 12.53
N GLU A 203 -2.83 -9.02 13.77
CA GLU A 203 -4.09 -8.32 14.05
C GLU A 203 -4.14 -6.94 13.36
N GLU A 204 -3.06 -6.15 13.45
CA GLU A 204 -2.95 -4.85 12.74
C GLU A 204 -3.07 -4.99 11.21
N LEU A 205 -2.51 -6.07 10.65
CA LEU A 205 -2.58 -6.33 9.21
C LEU A 205 -3.99 -6.75 8.79
N ASP A 206 -4.68 -7.55 9.61
CA ASP A 206 -6.07 -7.94 9.36
C ASP A 206 -7.02 -6.74 9.41
N GLU A 207 -6.85 -5.83 10.36
CA GLU A 207 -7.60 -4.56 10.42
C GLU A 207 -7.36 -3.72 9.16
N THR A 208 -6.09 -3.55 8.78
CA THR A 208 -5.71 -2.82 7.56
C THR A 208 -6.32 -3.46 6.30
N ARG A 209 -6.36 -4.80 6.23
CA ARG A 209 -6.97 -5.53 5.11
C ARG A 209 -8.47 -5.25 5.03
N LEU A 210 -9.17 -5.28 6.15
CA LEU A 210 -10.61 -4.99 6.20
C LEU A 210 -10.92 -3.55 5.76
N GLU A 211 -10.13 -2.57 6.21
CA GLU A 211 -10.25 -1.17 5.76
C GLU A 211 -10.03 -1.03 4.24
N GLN A 212 -9.03 -1.71 3.70
CA GLN A 212 -8.75 -1.70 2.26
C GLN A 212 -9.87 -2.35 1.45
N GLN A 213 -10.40 -3.49 1.91
CA GLN A 213 -11.53 -4.15 1.25
C GLN A 213 -12.77 -3.25 1.21
N SER A 214 -13.06 -2.53 2.30
CA SER A 214 -14.15 -1.54 2.34
C SER A 214 -13.91 -0.40 1.33
N THR A 215 -12.68 0.10 1.26
CA THR A 215 -12.29 1.16 0.31
C THR A 215 -12.46 0.70 -1.15
N ILE A 216 -12.01 -0.52 -1.48
CA ILE A 216 -12.17 -1.12 -2.81
C ILE A 216 -13.65 -1.26 -3.16
N HIS A 217 -14.48 -1.72 -2.22
CA HIS A 217 -15.91 -1.86 -2.43
C HIS A 217 -16.56 -0.50 -2.78
N ASN A 218 -16.22 0.55 -2.03
CA ASN A 218 -16.72 1.90 -2.30
C ASN A 218 -16.27 2.43 -3.66
N LEU A 219 -15.02 2.20 -4.05
CA LEU A 219 -14.51 2.60 -5.36
C LEU A 219 -15.22 1.86 -6.50
N LYS A 220 -15.55 0.57 -6.31
CA LYS A 220 -16.30 -0.22 -7.30
C LYS A 220 -17.71 0.34 -7.52
N ILE A 221 -18.40 0.74 -6.45
CA ILE A 221 -19.70 1.43 -6.53
C ILE A 221 -19.57 2.73 -7.33
N GLN A 222 -18.54 3.53 -7.03
CA GLN A 222 -18.31 4.77 -7.76
C GLN A 222 -18.01 4.54 -9.24
N SER A 223 -17.26 3.49 -9.59
CA SER A 223 -16.99 3.11 -10.99
C SER A 223 -18.28 2.82 -11.74
N GLY A 224 -19.19 2.03 -11.17
CA GLY A 224 -20.48 1.75 -11.81
C GLY A 224 -21.33 3.02 -12.00
N LYS A 225 -21.22 4.00 -11.10
CA LYS A 225 -21.89 5.31 -11.27
C LYS A 225 -21.27 6.13 -12.41
N VAL A 226 -19.97 6.01 -12.65
CA VAL A 226 -19.30 6.67 -13.77
C VAL A 226 -19.76 6.06 -15.10
N GLU A 227 -19.81 4.74 -15.20
CA GLU A 227 -20.30 4.03 -16.40
C GLU A 227 -21.74 4.46 -16.76
N GLU A 228 -22.63 4.57 -15.78
CA GLU A 228 -24.00 5.05 -16.04
C GLU A 228 -24.04 6.51 -16.49
N LEU A 229 -23.20 7.37 -15.91
CA LEU A 229 -23.10 8.78 -16.36
C LEU A 229 -22.54 8.88 -17.79
N GLU A 230 -21.57 8.04 -18.16
CA GLU A 230 -21.04 7.97 -19.53
C GLU A 230 -22.12 7.55 -20.52
N ARG A 231 -22.94 6.55 -20.17
CA ARG A 231 -24.09 6.14 -20.97
C ARG A 231 -25.07 7.29 -21.20
N GLN A 232 -25.40 8.04 -20.14
CA GLN A 232 -26.28 9.20 -20.23
C GLN A 232 -25.70 10.33 -21.09
N VAL A 233 -24.40 10.58 -21.01
CA VAL A 233 -23.73 11.57 -21.89
C VAL A 233 -23.84 11.15 -23.34
N GLN A 234 -23.59 9.87 -23.65
CA GLN A 234 -23.64 9.35 -25.01
C GLN A 234 -25.07 9.44 -25.61
N GLU A 235 -26.11 9.15 -24.82
CA GLU A 235 -27.51 9.34 -25.21
C GLU A 235 -27.84 10.82 -25.51
N LYS A 236 -27.30 11.74 -24.69
CA LYS A 236 -27.48 13.18 -24.91
C LYS A 236 -26.74 13.67 -26.14
N ASP A 237 -25.52 13.22 -26.41
CA ASP A 237 -24.76 13.59 -27.61
C ASP A 237 -25.49 13.15 -28.89
N GLN A 238 -26.04 11.93 -28.92
CA GLN A 238 -26.88 11.47 -30.03
C GLN A 238 -28.13 12.33 -30.22
N THR A 239 -28.72 12.80 -29.12
CA THR A 239 -29.89 13.70 -29.16
C THR A 239 -29.51 15.07 -29.72
N ILE A 240 -28.36 15.63 -29.31
CA ILE A 240 -27.84 16.90 -29.83
C ILE A 240 -27.54 16.80 -31.32
N GLU A 241 -26.95 15.69 -31.77
CA GLU A 241 -26.63 15.48 -33.18
C GLU A 241 -27.91 15.46 -34.04
N LYS A 242 -28.96 14.75 -33.59
CA LYS A 242 -30.28 14.76 -34.25
C LYS A 242 -30.88 16.16 -34.31
N LEU A 243 -30.86 16.91 -33.20
CA LEU A 243 -31.38 18.28 -33.17
C LEU A 243 -30.58 19.20 -34.11
N THR A 244 -29.27 19.04 -34.18
CA THR A 244 -28.40 19.82 -35.07
C THR A 244 -28.73 19.57 -36.53
N GLN A 245 -28.98 18.32 -36.92
CA GLN A 245 -29.42 17.97 -38.27
C GLN A 245 -30.79 18.57 -38.61
N MET A 246 -31.75 18.52 -37.68
CA MET A 246 -33.08 19.13 -37.86
C MET A 246 -32.99 20.65 -38.04
N ILE A 247 -32.15 21.34 -37.24
CA ILE A 247 -31.92 22.78 -37.37
C ILE A 247 -31.33 23.10 -38.75
N GLY A 248 -30.33 22.34 -39.20
CA GLY A 248 -29.75 22.50 -40.53
C GLY A 248 -30.80 22.37 -41.64
N ALA A 249 -31.60 21.29 -41.60
CA ALA A 249 -32.67 21.07 -42.57
C ALA A 249 -33.72 22.19 -42.58
N ASN A 250 -34.14 22.66 -41.39
CA ASN A 250 -35.06 23.79 -41.30
C ASN A 250 -34.47 25.09 -41.86
N ASN A 251 -33.17 25.34 -41.65
CA ASN A 251 -32.50 26.54 -42.16
C ASN A 251 -32.42 26.53 -43.71
N ASP A 252 -32.16 25.36 -44.29
CA ASP A 252 -32.18 25.17 -45.75
C ASP A 252 -33.59 25.41 -46.31
N GLN A 253 -34.62 24.88 -45.65
CA GLN A 253 -36.02 25.14 -46.00
C GLN A 253 -36.37 26.63 -45.94
N MET A 254 -35.98 27.33 -44.86
CA MET A 254 -36.19 28.77 -44.75
C MET A 254 -35.49 29.55 -45.86
N THR A 255 -34.27 29.16 -46.24
CA THR A 255 -33.53 29.82 -47.33
C THR A 255 -34.25 29.66 -48.66
N SER A 256 -34.80 28.46 -48.92
CA SER A 256 -35.63 28.21 -50.12
C SER A 256 -36.87 29.09 -50.12
N ILE A 257 -37.60 29.15 -49.00
CA ILE A 257 -38.81 29.97 -48.87
C ILE A 257 -38.48 31.46 -49.03
N ALA A 258 -37.41 31.96 -48.42
CA ALA A 258 -36.99 33.36 -48.56
C ALA A 258 -36.65 33.71 -50.02
N GLY A 259 -35.99 32.79 -50.74
CA GLY A 259 -35.75 32.92 -52.18
C GLY A 259 -37.05 33.01 -52.98
N GLU A 260 -38.01 32.13 -52.72
CA GLU A 260 -39.34 32.17 -53.36
C GLU A 260 -40.10 33.47 -53.04
N VAL A 261 -40.06 33.92 -51.78
CA VAL A 261 -40.70 35.17 -51.35
C VAL A 261 -40.05 36.39 -51.99
N TYR A 262 -38.73 36.41 -52.19
CA TYR A 262 -38.02 37.50 -52.87
C TYR A 262 -38.53 37.71 -54.31
N TYR A 263 -38.92 36.64 -55.00
CA TYR A 263 -39.52 36.73 -56.33
C TYR A 263 -40.97 37.23 -56.32
N ILE A 264 -41.67 37.14 -55.18
CA ILE A 264 -43.10 37.47 -55.06
C ILE A 264 -43.32 38.87 -54.44
N SER A 265 -42.51 39.27 -53.44
CA SER A 265 -42.65 40.56 -52.75
C SER A 265 -41.33 41.02 -52.07
N PRO A 266 -40.58 41.97 -52.66
CA PRO A 266 -39.24 42.38 -52.21
C PRO A 266 -39.16 42.88 -50.76
N ASP A 267 -40.19 43.58 -50.28
CA ASP A 267 -40.23 44.15 -48.92
C ASP A 267 -40.28 43.06 -47.83
N VAL A 268 -40.89 41.90 -48.13
CA VAL A 268 -40.98 40.77 -47.18
C VAL A 268 -39.65 40.03 -47.09
N ALA A 269 -38.89 39.97 -48.20
CA ALA A 269 -37.61 39.29 -48.21
C ALA A 269 -36.52 40.04 -47.41
N GLN A 270 -36.59 41.37 -47.34
CA GLN A 270 -35.71 42.15 -46.47
C GLN A 270 -35.93 41.88 -44.98
N ALA A 271 -37.18 41.64 -44.56
CA ALA A 271 -37.51 41.29 -43.19
C ALA A 271 -37.00 39.88 -42.83
N LEU A 272 -37.19 38.90 -43.73
CA LEU A 272 -36.67 37.54 -43.57
C LEU A 272 -35.14 37.49 -43.50
N GLU A 273 -34.44 38.31 -44.30
CA GLU A 273 -32.97 38.38 -44.25
C GLU A 273 -32.47 38.93 -42.90
N SER A 274 -33.16 39.92 -42.33
CA SER A 274 -32.84 40.44 -40.98
C SER A 274 -33.07 39.39 -39.89
N GLU A 275 -34.19 38.68 -39.94
CA GLU A 275 -34.51 37.62 -38.98
C GLU A 275 -33.50 36.45 -39.10
N ARG A 276 -33.07 36.14 -40.33
CA ARG A 276 -32.02 35.14 -40.59
C ARG A 276 -30.68 35.55 -39.97
N GLN A 277 -30.24 36.80 -40.13
CA GLN A 277 -29.01 37.27 -39.48
C GLN A 277 -29.10 37.19 -37.95
N GLN A 278 -30.28 37.44 -37.40
CA GLN A 278 -30.53 37.34 -35.96
C GLN A 278 -30.42 35.89 -35.46
N HIS A 279 -31.01 34.93 -36.17
CA HIS A 279 -30.88 33.51 -35.86
C HIS A 279 -29.46 32.98 -36.09
N GLN A 280 -28.76 33.46 -37.13
CA GLN A 280 -27.36 33.12 -37.37
C GLN A 280 -26.49 33.57 -36.18
N ALA A 281 -26.72 34.78 -35.67
CA ALA A 281 -26.05 35.31 -34.50
C ALA A 281 -26.38 34.53 -33.22
N GLU A 282 -27.64 34.10 -33.02
CA GLU A 282 -28.02 33.22 -31.90
C GLU A 282 -27.36 31.83 -31.99
N ILE A 283 -27.25 31.26 -33.18
CA ILE A 283 -26.55 29.99 -33.41
C ILE A 283 -25.07 30.14 -33.08
N GLU A 284 -24.44 31.26 -33.47
CA GLU A 284 -23.05 31.54 -33.13
C GLU A 284 -22.83 31.78 -31.64
N GLN A 285 -23.79 32.43 -30.96
CA GLN A 285 -23.78 32.54 -29.51
C GLN A 285 -23.95 31.18 -28.82
N LEU A 286 -24.87 30.33 -29.28
CA LEU A 286 -25.07 28.99 -28.75
C LEU A 286 -23.85 28.10 -28.99
N LYS A 287 -23.22 28.17 -30.18
CA LYS A 287 -21.93 27.50 -30.45
C LYS A 287 -20.87 27.96 -29.46
N ASN A 288 -20.68 29.28 -29.30
CA ASN A 288 -19.70 29.83 -28.37
C ASN A 288 -20.02 29.51 -26.89
N HIS A 289 -21.30 29.38 -26.53
CA HIS A 289 -21.72 28.96 -25.19
C HIS A 289 -21.45 27.46 -24.98
N THR A 290 -21.64 26.64 -26.02
CA THR A 290 -21.31 25.20 -26.00
C THR A 290 -19.81 24.98 -25.89
N THR A 291 -18.99 25.82 -26.54
CA THR A 291 -17.53 25.84 -26.36
C THR A 291 -17.14 26.28 -24.94
N LYS A 292 -17.81 27.29 -24.38
CA LYS A 292 -17.58 27.75 -22.98
C LYS A 292 -18.05 26.79 -21.89
N VAL A 293 -19.01 25.90 -22.17
CA VAL A 293 -19.50 24.88 -21.23
C VAL A 293 -18.71 23.56 -21.38
N ARG A 294 -17.98 23.39 -22.49
CA ARG A 294 -17.01 22.30 -22.70
C ARG A 294 -15.60 22.63 -22.19
N ALA A 295 -15.29 23.91 -21.94
CA ALA A 295 -14.14 24.39 -21.15
C ALA A 295 -14.45 24.32 -19.64
#